data_AF-A0A6P0U1H7-F1
#
_entry.id   AF-A0A6P0U1H7-F1
#
_cell.length_a   1.000
_cell.length_b   1.000
_cell.length_c   1.000
_cell.angle_alpha   90.00
_cell.angle_beta   90.00
_cell.angle_gamma   90.00
#
_symmetry.space_group_name_H-M   'P 1'
#
loop_
_entity.id
_entity.type
_entity.pdbx_description
1 polymer ?
#
loop_
_entity_poly.entity_id
_entity_poly.type
_entity_poly.pdbx_seq_one_letter_code
_entity_poly.pdbx_strand_id
1 'polypeptide(L)' 'MKLVSWQKNQSLRMVLVAAIAFFVLCLLFNLHRYYSFYASYDQGIFNQVFWNSTHGRFFQSSLSSA' A
#
# COMPACT_ATOMS: atom_id res chain seq x y z
N MET A 1 -13.94 -33.86 24.28
CA MET A 1 -13.48 -33.94 22.87
C MET A 1 -13.44 -32.53 22.28
N LYS A 2 -12.31 -31.83 22.39
CA LYS A 2 -12.08 -30.48 21.82
C LYS A 2 -10.85 -30.57 20.89
N LEU A 3 -11.06 -30.98 19.64
CA LEU A 3 -10.01 -31.09 18.62
C LEU A 3 -10.21 -30.12 17.44
N VAL A 4 -11.21 -29.23 17.51
CA VAL A 4 -11.67 -28.43 16.36
C VAL A 4 -11.06 -27.01 16.27
N SER A 5 -10.27 -26.57 17.26
CA SER A 5 -9.72 -25.20 17.25
C SER A 5 -8.36 -25.03 16.58
N TRP A 6 -7.62 -26.12 16.32
CA TRP A 6 -6.24 -26.03 15.78
C TRP A 6 -6.18 -25.89 14.25
N GLN A 7 -7.07 -26.53 13.50
CA GLN A 7 -7.11 -26.40 12.04
C GLN A 7 -7.52 -25.01 11.56
N LYS A 8 -8.37 -24.31 12.32
CA LYS A 8 -8.88 -22.97 11.97
C LYS A 8 -7.78 -21.91 11.96
N ASN A 9 -6.74 -22.08 12.79
CA ASN A 9 -5.63 -21.14 12.88
C ASN A 9 -4.57 -21.36 11.80
N GLN A 10 -4.38 -22.60 11.35
CA GLN A 10 -3.44 -22.90 10.26
C GLN A 10 -3.91 -22.33 8.93
N SER A 11 -5.20 -22.50 8.59
CA SER A 11 -5.77 -21.92 7.38
C SER A 11 -5.75 -20.40 7.41
N LEU A 12 -6.13 -19.76 8.53
CA LEU A 12 -6.04 -18.31 8.69
C LEU A 12 -4.60 -17.78 8.54
N ARG A 13 -3.63 -18.49 9.11
CA ARG A 13 -2.21 -18.13 8.99
C ARG A 13 -1.72 -18.25 7.56
N MET A 14 -2.10 -19.29 6.83
CA MET A 14 -1.79 -19.43 5.39
C MET A 14 -2.43 -18.31 4.57
N VAL A 15 -3.70 -17.99 4.82
CA VAL A 15 -4.40 -16.88 4.14
C VAL A 15 -3.71 -15.55 4.44
N LEU A 16 -3.32 -15.29 5.68
CA LEU A 16 -2.58 -14.08 6.05
C LEU A 16 -1.23 -13.99 5.34
N VAL A 17 -0.47 -15.09 5.31
CA VAL A 17 0.82 -15.13 4.62
C VAL A 17 0.63 -14.89 3.12
N ALA A 18 -0.36 -15.52 2.50
CA ALA A 18 -0.68 -15.32 1.08
C ALA A 18 -1.12 -13.88 0.79
N ALA A 19 -1.96 -13.29 1.65
CA ALA A 19 -2.42 -11.91 1.51
C ALA A 19 -1.26 -10.91 1.65
N ILE A 20 -0.38 -11.12 2.63
CA ILE A 20 0.83 -10.29 2.82
C ILE A 20 1.77 -10.44 1.62
N ALA A 21 2.02 -11.67 1.16
CA ALA A 21 2.88 -11.90 0.00
C ALA A 21 2.32 -11.24 -1.26
N PHE A 22 1.01 -11.40 -1.51
CA PHE A 22 0.32 -10.74 -2.63
C PHE A 22 0.42 -9.22 -2.54
N PHE A 23 0.13 -8.65 -1.36
CA PHE A 23 0.23 -7.22 -1.12
C PHE A 23 1.65 -6.69 -1.39
N VAL A 24 2.68 -7.37 -0.87
CA VAL A 24 4.08 -6.96 -1.06
C VAL A 24 4.48 -7.03 -2.53
N LEU A 25 4.11 -8.09 -3.26
CA LEU A 25 4.40 -8.21 -4.69
C LEU A 25 3.72 -7.10 -5.50
N CYS A 26 2.43 -6.85 -5.24
CA CYS A 26 1.70 -5.75 -5.88
C CYS A 26 2.32 -4.38 -5.56
N LEU A 27 2.72 -4.16 -4.32
CA LEU A 27 3.38 -2.92 -3.89
C LEU A 27 4.70 -2.73 -4.64
N LEU A 28 5.55 -3.77 -4.70
CA LEU A 28 6.82 -3.72 -5.41
C LEU A 28 6.64 -3.43 -6.90
N PHE A 29 5.70 -4.07 -7.58
CA PHE A 29 5.44 -3.82 -9.00
C PHE A 29 4.89 -2.41 -9.24
N ASN A 30 4.00 -1.91 -8.39
CA ASN A 30 3.50 -0.54 -8.50
C ASN A 30 4.61 0.48 -8.28
N LEU A 31 5.46 0.25 -7.28
CA LEU A 31 6.56 1.15 -6.95
C LEU A 31 7.63 1.15 -8.06
N HIS A 32 7.97 -0.04 -8.57
CA HIS A 32 8.86 -0.17 -9.73
C HIS A 32 8.29 0.56 -10.96
N ARG A 33 6.98 0.42 -11.24
CA ARG A 33 6.31 1.17 -12.31
C ARG A 33 6.38 2.69 -12.07
N TYR A 34 6.16 3.13 -10.84
CA TYR A 34 6.20 4.55 -10.45
C TYR A 34 7.59 5.18 -10.61
N TYR A 35 8.66 4.42 -10.35
CA TYR A 35 10.03 4.92 -10.54
C TYR A 35 10.55 4.75 -11.97
N SER A 36 10.12 3.71 -12.69
CA SER A 36 10.58 3.44 -14.07
C SER A 36 9.85 4.27 -15.11
N PHE A 37 8.56 4.55 -14.92
CA PHE A 37 7.84 5.54 -15.71
C PHE A 37 7.81 6.82 -14.91
N TYR A 38 8.42 7.89 -15.43
CA TYR A 38 8.40 9.22 -14.82
C TYR A 38 7.02 9.50 -14.20
N ALA A 39 6.99 9.72 -12.88
CA ALA A 39 5.78 10.13 -12.20
C ALA A 39 5.25 11.38 -12.90
N SER A 40 4.08 11.26 -13.51
CA SER A 40 3.42 12.39 -14.17
C SER A 40 3.09 13.46 -13.14
N TYR A 41 2.93 14.70 -13.58
CA TYR A 41 2.67 15.84 -12.69
C TYR A 41 1.57 15.57 -11.65
N ASP A 42 0.45 14.97 -12.09
CA ASP A 42 -0.66 14.57 -11.22
C ASP A 42 -0.26 13.53 -10.17
N GLN A 43 0.60 12.59 -10.52
CA GLN A 43 1.12 11.58 -9.60
C GLN A 43 2.04 12.20 -8.54
N GLY A 44 2.75 13.28 -8.90
CA GLY A 44 3.52 14.10 -7.98
C GLY A 44 2.63 14.84 -6.98
N ILE A 45 1.53 15.44 -7.45
CA ILE A 45 0.51 16.09 -6.62
C ILE A 45 -0.07 15.10 -5.60
N PHE A 46 -0.48 13.91 -6.05
CA PHE A 46 -1.03 12.89 -5.16
C PHE A 46 -0.01 12.40 -4.13
N ASN A 47 1.26 12.19 -4.53
CA ASN A 47 2.31 11.80 -3.61
C ASN A 47 2.57 12.88 -2.55
N GLN A 48 2.56 14.15 -2.96
CA GLN A 48 2.71 15.28 -2.04
C GLN A 48 1.54 15.37 -1.04
N VAL A 49 0.30 15.25 -1.51
CA VAL A 49 -0.89 15.28 -0.65
C VAL A 49 -0.90 14.09 0.30
N PHE A 50 -0.51 12.90 -0.17
CA PHE A 50 -0.37 11.70 0.66
C PHE A 50 0.66 11.92 1.77
N TRP A 51 1.84 12.41 1.43
CA TRP A 51 2.90 12.73 2.39
C TRP A 51 2.43 13.77 3.40
N ASN A 52 1.84 14.87 2.94
CA ASN A 52 1.34 15.92 3.83
C ASN A 52 0.22 15.44 4.75
N SER A 53 -0.71 14.63 4.24
CA SER A 53 -1.78 14.03 5.06
C SER A 53 -1.23 13.08 6.13
N THR A 54 -0.18 12.32 5.82
CA THR A 54 0.53 11.48 6.80
C THR A 54 1.17 12.30 7.91
N HIS A 55 1.54 13.56 7.62
CA HIS A 55 2.09 14.52 8.58
C HIS A 55 1.02 15.46 9.19
N GLY A 56 -0.28 15.17 9.01
CA GLY A 56 -1.38 15.97 9.57
C GLY A 56 -1.73 17.24 8.80
N ARG A 57 -1.13 17.47 7.63
CA ARG A 57 -1.38 18.63 6.74
C ARG A 57 -2.27 18.21 5.57
N PHE A 58 -3.53 17.92 5.86
CA PHE A 58 -4.46 17.39 4.87
C PHE A 58 -4.67 18.37 3.70
N PHE A 59 -4.69 17.83 2.47
CA PHE A 59 -4.93 18.57 1.22
C PHE A 59 -3.98 19.73 0.91
N GLN A 60 -2.91 19.90 1.68
CA GLN A 60 -1.88 20.86 1.35
C GLN A 60 -1.07 20.36 0.15
N SER A 61 -1.06 21.11 -0.94
CA SER A 61 -0.24 20.83 -2.12
C SER A 61 0.48 22.10 -2.56
N SER A 62 1.81 22.07 -2.54
CA SER A 62 2.66 23.16 -3.07
C SER A 62 2.81 23.08 -4.58
N LEU A 63 2.56 21.91 -5.17
CA LEU A 63 2.58 21.70 -6.61
C LEU A 63 1.24 22.10 -7.25
N SER A 64 0.14 22.29 -6.52
CA SER A 64 -1.18 22.58 -7.14
C SER A 64 -1.33 23.97 -7.79
N SER A 65 -0.28 24.78 -7.84
CA SER A 65 -0.33 26.19 -8.26
C SER A 65 0.32 26.51 -9.61
N ALA A 66 0.79 25.51 -10.37
CA ALA A 66 1.35 25.72 -11.70
C ALA A 66 0.27 25.78 -12.79
#